data_AF-A0A925FP00-F1
#
_entry.id   AF-A0A925FP00-F1
#
_cell.length_a   1.000
_cell.length_b   1.000
_cell.length_c   1.000
_cell.angle_alpha   90.00
_cell.angle_beta   90.00
_cell.angle_gamma   90.00
#
_symmetry.space_group_name_H-M   'P 1'
#
loop_
_entity.id
_entity.type
_entity.pdbx_description
1 polymer ?
#
loop_
_entity_poly.entity_id
_entity_poly.type
_entity_poly.pdbx_seq_one_letter_code
_entity_poly.pdbx_strand_id
1 'polypeptide(L)'
;MTASPDVTIRDLATLEEYQECCELQDETWGRGFSERVPAAILRVSQKVGGVTAGAFDAGGRMLGFVFGLTGVRDGRLSHWSDMLAVREDARGHRIGERLKHFQREQVLALGVEVMYWTFDPLVARNAHLNINRLGARATEYIEDMYGSNTGSPVHGAVPTDRFVARWELQREVQGPPAGLDLPGGDDAAAPLLNPLDDHGRPLVRPANGATTVRVQVPLDSSVLRLQGADLPIAWRLAVRRAVTPLLAAGYGVSRFVRAHEGTLPYYVLSRQP
;
A
#
# COMPACT_ATOMS: atom_id res chain seq x y z
N MET A 1 23.12 10.30 10.32
CA MET A 1 22.36 9.06 10.59
C MET A 1 21.93 9.11 12.05
N THR A 2 20.70 9.53 12.33
CA THR A 2 20.12 9.43 13.67
C THR A 2 19.92 7.94 13.99
N ALA A 3 20.23 7.53 15.22
CA ALA A 3 19.96 6.17 15.67
C ALA A 3 18.48 5.85 15.43
N SER A 4 18.17 4.62 15.00
CA SER A 4 16.76 4.20 14.93
C SER A 4 16.20 4.30 16.35
N PRO A 5 15.05 4.95 16.55
CA PRO A 5 14.45 5.03 17.87
C PRO A 5 14.22 3.61 18.38
N ASP A 6 14.53 3.39 19.66
CA ASP A 6 14.16 2.16 20.32
C ASP A 6 12.62 2.12 20.37
N VAL A 7 12.05 1.12 19.69
CA VAL A 7 10.61 1.04 19.45
C VAL A 7 10.14 -0.34 19.82
N THR A 8 9.13 -0.41 20.69
CA THR A 8 8.45 -1.64 21.07
C THR A 8 7.14 -1.75 20.30
N ILE A 9 6.92 -2.89 19.64
CA ILE A 9 5.64 -3.18 18.96
C ILE A 9 4.88 -4.20 19.79
N ARG A 10 3.61 -3.89 20.08
CA ARG A 10 2.72 -4.77 20.85
C ARG A 10 1.26 -4.46 20.57
N ASP A 11 0.40 -5.40 20.93
CA ASP A 11 -1.04 -5.17 21.00
C ASP A 11 -1.38 -3.97 21.90
N LEU A 12 -2.43 -3.24 21.52
CA LEU A 12 -3.02 -2.24 22.40
C LEU A 12 -3.73 -2.96 23.56
N ALA A 13 -3.59 -2.40 24.76
CA ALA A 13 -3.99 -3.04 26.01
C ALA A 13 -4.95 -2.18 26.86
N THR A 14 -4.82 -0.85 26.82
CA THR A 14 -5.62 0.06 27.67
C THR A 14 -6.56 0.93 26.84
N LEU A 15 -7.58 1.50 27.50
CA LEU A 15 -8.53 2.41 26.83
C LEU A 15 -7.81 3.64 26.26
N GLU A 16 -6.82 4.15 27.00
CA GLU A 16 -6.00 5.30 26.63
C GLU A 16 -5.22 5.01 25.34
N GLU A 17 -4.68 3.80 25.17
CA GLU A 17 -3.96 3.42 23.94
C GLU A 17 -4.91 3.32 22.73
N TYR A 18 -6.13 2.79 22.91
CA TYR A 18 -7.12 2.80 21.83
C TYR A 18 -7.58 4.22 21.47
N GLN A 19 -7.65 5.12 22.45
CA GLN A 19 -7.96 6.54 22.22
C GLN A 19 -6.81 7.24 21.48
N GLU A 20 -5.56 7.02 21.88
CA GLU A 20 -4.38 7.53 21.19
C GLU A 20 -4.31 7.01 19.73
N CYS A 21 -4.68 5.74 19.50
CA CYS A 21 -4.80 5.20 18.14
C CYS A 21 -5.87 5.94 17.32
N CYS A 22 -7.00 6.31 17.92
CA CYS A 22 -8.01 7.12 17.25
C CYS A 22 -7.52 8.55 16.94
N GLU A 23 -6.77 9.16 17.85
CA GLU A 23 -6.15 10.48 17.63
C GLU A 23 -5.14 10.43 16.49
N LEU A 24 -4.32 9.37 16.44
CA LEU A 24 -3.39 9.16 15.34
C LEU A 24 -4.11 8.94 14.00
N GLN A 25 -5.32 8.37 14.00
CA GLN A 25 -6.16 8.34 12.80
C GLN A 25 -6.56 9.76 12.37
N ASP A 26 -7.05 10.57 13.31
CA ASP A 26 -7.45 11.96 13.03
C ASP A 26 -6.26 12.81 12.51
N GLU A 27 -5.07 12.62 13.06
CA GLU A 27 -3.85 13.28 12.59
C GLU A 27 -3.44 12.85 11.18
N THR A 28 -3.63 11.57 10.85
CA THR A 28 -3.19 11.01 9.57
C THR A 28 -4.17 11.30 8.44
N TRP A 29 -5.47 11.16 8.69
CA TRP A 29 -6.51 11.24 7.67
C TRP A 29 -7.42 12.47 7.80
N GLY A 30 -7.30 13.23 8.89
CA GLY A 30 -8.06 14.44 9.18
C GLY A 30 -9.20 14.23 10.19
N ARG A 31 -9.51 15.25 11.00
CA ARG A 31 -10.56 15.20 12.04
C ARG A 31 -11.98 14.90 11.53
N GLY A 32 -12.24 15.08 10.23
CA GLY A 32 -13.51 14.78 9.57
C GLY A 32 -13.51 13.45 8.81
N PHE A 33 -12.53 12.58 9.06
CA PHE A 33 -12.41 11.31 8.36
C PHE A 33 -13.56 10.36 8.74
N SER A 34 -14.47 10.15 7.79
CA SER A 34 -15.69 9.36 7.97
C SER A 34 -15.43 7.88 8.28
N GLU A 35 -14.33 7.33 7.78
CA GLU A 35 -13.93 5.92 7.95
C GLU A 35 -13.06 5.69 9.19
N ARG A 36 -13.03 6.64 10.14
CA ARG A 36 -12.34 6.45 11.41
C ARG A 36 -12.91 5.23 12.14
N VAL A 37 -12.03 4.33 12.57
CA VAL A 37 -12.41 3.15 13.35
C VAL A 37 -12.48 3.53 14.84
N PRO A 38 -13.65 3.40 15.49
CA PRO A 38 -13.80 3.73 16.90
C PRO A 38 -13.04 2.77 17.81
N ALA A 39 -12.59 3.26 18.97
CA ALA A 39 -11.89 2.47 19.99
C ALA A 39 -12.61 1.16 20.37
N ALA A 40 -13.95 1.18 20.41
CA ALA A 40 -14.73 -0.03 20.68
C ALA A 40 -14.52 -1.13 19.63
N ILE A 41 -14.46 -0.77 18.34
CA ILE A 41 -14.23 -1.72 17.24
C ILE A 41 -12.78 -2.21 17.24
N LEU A 42 -11.82 -1.29 17.44
CA LEU A 42 -10.42 -1.65 17.61
C LEU A 42 -10.24 -2.71 18.71
N ARG A 43 -10.89 -2.53 19.86
CA ARG A 43 -10.85 -3.46 20.99
C ARG A 43 -11.58 -4.78 20.73
N VAL A 44 -12.78 -4.72 20.14
CA VAL A 44 -13.57 -5.94 19.86
C VAL A 44 -12.89 -6.80 18.81
N SER A 45 -12.22 -6.21 17.82
CA SER A 45 -11.52 -6.97 16.77
C SER A 45 -10.51 -7.97 17.33
N GLN A 46 -9.72 -7.59 18.35
CA GLN A 46 -8.75 -8.48 19.00
C GLN A 46 -9.41 -9.66 19.72
N LYS A 47 -10.69 -9.56 20.11
CA LYS A 47 -11.44 -10.67 20.71
C LYS A 47 -11.84 -11.73 19.71
N VAL A 48 -11.86 -11.40 18.43
CA VAL A 48 -12.30 -12.29 17.34
C VAL A 48 -11.16 -12.63 16.36
N GLY A 49 -9.91 -12.44 16.80
CA GLY A 49 -8.72 -12.79 16.02
C GLY A 49 -8.23 -11.70 15.05
N GLY A 50 -8.81 -10.50 15.11
CA GLY A 50 -8.22 -9.30 14.48
C GLY A 50 -6.95 -8.85 15.21
N VAL A 51 -6.22 -7.92 14.58
CA VAL A 51 -4.99 -7.35 15.14
C VAL A 51 -5.17 -5.85 15.30
N THR A 52 -4.90 -5.35 16.50
CA THR A 52 -4.79 -3.91 16.78
C THR A 52 -3.52 -3.70 17.61
N ALA A 53 -2.49 -3.16 16.98
CA ALA A 53 -1.17 -3.02 17.60
C ALA A 53 -0.57 -1.63 17.37
N GLY A 54 0.26 -1.19 18.31
CA GLY A 54 0.97 0.07 18.30
C GLY A 54 2.49 -0.13 18.30
N ALA A 55 3.20 0.84 17.74
CA ALA A 55 4.64 1.01 17.86
C ALA A 55 4.91 2.15 18.84
N PHE A 56 5.56 1.86 19.96
CA PHE A 56 5.77 2.80 21.06
C PHE A 56 7.24 3.14 21.24
N ASP A 57 7.55 4.40 21.53
CA ASP A 57 8.90 4.80 21.97
C ASP A 57 9.15 4.49 23.45
N ALA A 58 10.37 4.77 23.94
CA ALA A 58 10.77 4.55 25.33
C ALA A 58 9.95 5.37 26.35
N GLY A 59 9.30 6.46 25.92
CA GLY A 59 8.41 7.28 26.75
C GLY A 59 6.97 6.78 26.76
N GLY A 60 6.65 5.73 26.00
CA GLY A 60 5.30 5.16 25.90
C GLY A 60 4.39 5.87 24.90
N ARG A 61 4.92 6.79 24.07
CA ARG A 61 4.13 7.46 23.02
C ARG A 61 3.98 6.54 21.81
N MET A 62 2.77 6.46 21.25
CA MET A 62 2.50 5.70 20.03
C MET A 62 3.01 6.46 18.80
N LEU A 63 4.02 5.92 18.13
CA LEU A 63 4.60 6.44 16.89
C LEU A 63 3.86 5.94 15.63
N GLY A 64 3.13 4.84 15.73
CA GLY A 64 2.42 4.21 14.63
C GLY A 64 1.48 3.11 15.10
N PHE A 65 0.52 2.73 14.26
CA PHE A 65 -0.40 1.64 14.56
C PHE A 65 -0.71 0.80 13.33
N VAL A 66 -1.20 -0.41 13.56
CA VAL A 66 -1.78 -1.29 12.55
C VAL A 66 -3.09 -1.89 13.07
N PHE A 67 -4.09 -1.91 12.22
CA PHE A 67 -5.40 -2.48 12.49
C PHE A 67 -5.81 -3.41 11.35
N GLY A 68 -6.41 -4.55 11.68
CA GLY A 68 -6.98 -5.48 10.71
C GLY A 68 -7.93 -6.50 11.31
N LEU A 69 -8.77 -7.07 10.44
CA LEU A 69 -9.84 -8.01 10.79
C LEU A 69 -9.52 -9.39 10.21
N THR A 70 -9.76 -10.44 10.99
CA THR A 70 -9.68 -11.83 10.49
C THR A 70 -11.08 -12.32 10.18
N GLY A 71 -11.23 -12.98 9.04
CA GLY A 71 -12.50 -13.50 8.57
C GLY A 71 -12.32 -14.64 7.57
N VAL A 72 -13.41 -15.02 6.91
CA VAL A 72 -13.39 -16.06 5.88
C VAL A 72 -13.54 -15.42 4.51
N ARG A 73 -12.63 -15.75 3.60
CA ARG A 73 -12.69 -15.38 2.18
C ARG A 73 -12.48 -16.64 1.34
N ASP A 74 -13.38 -16.88 0.39
CA ASP A 74 -13.36 -18.07 -0.49
C ASP A 74 -13.28 -19.40 0.30
N GLY A 75 -13.99 -19.48 1.42
CA GLY A 75 -14.03 -20.65 2.30
C GLY A 75 -12.75 -20.87 3.14
N ARG A 76 -11.79 -19.94 3.12
CA ARG A 76 -10.54 -20.03 3.87
C ARG A 76 -10.39 -18.89 4.86
N LEU A 77 -9.73 -19.14 5.98
CA LEU A 77 -9.38 -18.08 6.92
C LEU A 77 -8.39 -17.11 6.25
N SER A 78 -8.63 -15.81 6.41
CA SER A 78 -7.84 -14.73 5.82
C SER A 78 -7.82 -13.53 6.75
N HIS A 79 -6.76 -12.72 6.67
CA HIS A 79 -6.67 -11.46 7.41
C HIS A 79 -6.74 -10.27 6.46
N TRP A 80 -7.54 -9.26 6.78
CA TRP A 80 -7.62 -7.99 6.08
C TRP A 80 -6.97 -6.90 6.93
N SER A 81 -5.77 -6.46 6.54
CA SER A 81 -5.02 -5.39 7.20
C SER A 81 -5.52 -4.03 6.71
N ASP A 82 -6.50 -3.50 7.41
CA ASP A 82 -7.31 -2.37 6.98
C ASP A 82 -6.59 -1.02 7.07
N MET A 83 -5.91 -0.76 8.20
CA MET A 83 -5.27 0.53 8.44
C MET A 83 -3.85 0.39 8.96
N LEU A 84 -2.97 1.26 8.48
CA LEU A 84 -1.62 1.43 9.01
C LEU A 84 -1.22 2.89 8.88
N ALA A 85 -0.76 3.48 9.99
CA ALA A 85 -0.18 4.81 9.99
C ALA A 85 1.09 4.86 10.82
N VAL A 86 1.97 5.79 10.45
CA VAL A 86 3.16 6.17 11.22
C VAL A 86 3.18 7.70 11.24
N ARG A 87 3.31 8.26 12.44
CA ARG A 87 3.46 9.70 12.66
C ARG A 87 4.61 10.25 11.83
N GLU A 88 4.45 11.47 11.35
CA GLU A 88 5.38 12.08 10.40
C GLU A 88 6.81 12.19 10.93
N ASP A 89 6.94 12.59 12.20
CA ASP A 89 8.20 12.71 12.94
C ASP A 89 8.91 11.36 13.19
N ALA A 90 8.21 10.24 13.02
CA ALA A 90 8.75 8.89 13.20
C ALA A 90 8.94 8.12 11.87
N ARG A 91 8.69 8.75 10.72
CA ARG A 91 8.91 8.14 9.40
C ARG A 91 10.40 7.92 9.12
N GLY A 92 10.71 7.02 8.19
CA GLY A 92 12.10 6.68 7.82
C GLY A 92 12.76 5.61 8.68
N HIS A 93 12.13 5.21 9.80
CA HIS A 93 12.64 4.17 10.71
C HIS A 93 12.04 2.78 10.50
N ARG A 94 11.46 2.53 9.31
CA ARG A 94 10.83 1.25 8.91
C ARG A 94 9.75 0.74 9.88
N ILE A 95 9.13 1.63 10.66
CA ILE A 95 8.08 1.28 11.63
C ILE A 95 6.90 0.57 10.96
N GLY A 96 6.43 1.07 9.81
CA GLY A 96 5.33 0.44 9.08
C GLY A 96 5.63 -0.98 8.59
N GLU A 97 6.88 -1.25 8.19
CA GLU A 97 7.33 -2.60 7.82
C GLU A 97 7.31 -3.53 9.05
N ARG A 98 7.84 -3.06 10.18
CA ARG A 98 7.86 -3.81 11.44
C ARG A 98 6.44 -4.09 11.97
N LEU A 99 5.52 -3.14 11.85
CA LEU A 99 4.10 -3.32 12.20
C LEU A 99 3.43 -4.41 11.34
N LYS A 100 3.71 -4.43 10.03
CA LYS A 100 3.19 -5.48 9.12
C LYS A 100 3.75 -6.86 9.46
N HIS A 101 5.03 -6.95 9.84
CA HIS A 101 5.62 -8.21 10.29
C HIS A 101 5.02 -8.69 11.62
N PHE A 102 4.83 -7.80 12.59
CA PHE A 102 4.12 -8.13 13.83
C PHE A 102 2.70 -8.65 13.54
N GLN A 103 1.96 -7.96 12.66
CA GLN A 103 0.63 -8.42 12.24
C GLN A 103 0.66 -9.80 11.58
N ARG A 104 1.66 -10.08 10.74
CA ARG A 104 1.89 -11.41 10.14
C ARG A 104 2.11 -12.48 11.20
N GLU A 105 2.97 -12.23 12.18
CA GLU A 105 3.27 -13.18 13.26
C GLU A 105 2.02 -13.53 14.06
N GLN A 106 1.22 -12.53 14.43
CA GLN A 106 -0.03 -12.71 15.18
C GLN A 106 -1.04 -13.58 14.42
N VAL A 107 -1.24 -13.33 13.13
CA VAL A 107 -2.28 -14.04 12.37
C VAL A 107 -1.83 -15.42 11.88
N LEU A 108 -0.52 -15.63 11.68
CA LEU A 108 0.04 -16.96 11.41
C LEU A 108 -0.24 -17.92 12.57
N ALA A 109 -0.18 -17.44 13.82
CA ALA A 109 -0.50 -18.24 15.00
C ALA A 109 -1.98 -18.69 15.03
N LEU A 110 -2.86 -18.03 14.28
CA LEU A 110 -4.28 -18.40 14.11
C LEU A 110 -4.53 -19.33 12.91
N GLY A 111 -3.47 -19.74 12.19
CA GLY A 111 -3.59 -20.53 10.98
C GLY A 111 -3.98 -19.72 9.74
N VAL A 112 -3.87 -18.38 9.78
CA VAL A 112 -4.08 -17.55 8.59
C VAL A 112 -2.90 -17.73 7.64
N GLU A 113 -3.18 -18.12 6.40
CA GLU A 113 -2.15 -18.30 5.37
C GLU A 113 -1.96 -17.07 4.49
N VAL A 114 -2.99 -16.22 4.37
CA VAL A 114 -3.00 -15.09 3.44
C VAL A 114 -3.53 -13.83 4.13
N MET A 115 -2.79 -12.73 3.94
CA MET A 115 -3.21 -11.39 4.34
C MET A 115 -3.48 -10.52 3.11
N TYR A 116 -4.55 -9.72 3.17
CA TYR A 116 -4.94 -8.77 2.14
C TYR A 116 -4.98 -7.35 2.70
N TRP A 117 -4.75 -6.37 1.85
CA TRP A 117 -5.04 -4.95 2.13
C TRP A 117 -5.10 -4.17 0.82
N THR A 118 -5.56 -2.94 0.89
CA THR A 118 -5.57 -2.05 -0.27
C THR A 118 -4.48 -1.00 -0.18
N PHE A 119 -3.98 -0.55 -1.34
CA PHE A 119 -3.12 0.62 -1.40
C PHE A 119 -3.32 1.40 -2.70
N ASP A 120 -3.03 2.69 -2.66
CA ASP A 120 -3.13 3.55 -3.83
C ASP A 120 -2.01 3.23 -4.84
N PRO A 121 -2.33 2.84 -6.08
CA PRO A 121 -1.33 2.52 -7.10
C PRO A 121 -0.45 3.73 -7.45
N LEU A 122 -0.91 4.97 -7.28
CA LEU A 122 -0.13 6.17 -7.62
C LEU A 122 0.87 6.58 -6.53
N VAL A 123 0.85 5.94 -5.35
CA VAL A 123 1.74 6.28 -4.24
C VAL A 123 2.96 5.38 -4.24
N ALA A 124 4.04 5.84 -4.88
CA ALA A 124 5.28 5.09 -5.08
C ALA A 124 5.89 4.51 -3.78
N ARG A 125 5.82 5.22 -2.64
CA ARG A 125 6.30 4.68 -1.36
C ARG A 125 5.52 3.45 -0.89
N ASN A 126 4.21 3.43 -1.14
CA ASN A 126 3.35 2.30 -0.77
C ASN A 126 3.64 1.12 -1.68
N ALA A 127 3.82 1.38 -2.99
CA ALA A 127 4.25 0.38 -3.95
C ALA A 127 5.58 -0.29 -3.53
N HIS A 128 6.58 0.51 -3.16
CA HIS A 128 7.87 0.00 -2.70
C HIS A 128 7.74 -0.84 -1.41
N LEU A 129 6.99 -0.36 -0.42
CA LEU A 129 6.73 -1.12 0.80
C LEU A 129 6.03 -2.45 0.49
N ASN A 130 4.90 -2.40 -0.20
CA ASN A 130 4.05 -3.56 -0.40
C ASN A 130 4.68 -4.61 -1.33
N ILE A 131 5.22 -4.18 -2.46
CA ILE A 131 5.76 -5.10 -3.47
C ILE A 131 7.19 -5.50 -3.12
N ASN A 132 8.09 -4.52 -2.93
CA ASN A 132 9.50 -4.84 -2.81
C ASN A 132 9.86 -5.28 -1.38
N ARG A 133 9.42 -4.55 -0.35
CA ARG A 133 9.83 -4.83 1.03
C ARG A 133 9.11 -6.04 1.63
N LEU A 134 7.79 -6.12 1.43
CA LEU A 134 6.96 -7.19 2.01
C LEU A 134 6.83 -8.41 1.07
N GLY A 135 7.06 -8.24 -0.23
CA GLY A 135 6.88 -9.33 -1.22
C GLY A 135 5.41 -9.63 -1.53
N ALA A 136 4.49 -8.70 -1.23
CA ALA A 136 3.08 -8.85 -1.58
C ALA A 136 2.88 -8.69 -3.09
N ARG A 137 1.83 -9.30 -3.62
CA ARG A 137 1.44 -9.21 -5.03
C ARG A 137 0.17 -8.39 -5.15
N ALA A 138 0.12 -7.45 -6.09
CA ALA A 138 -1.16 -6.82 -6.44
C ALA A 138 -1.95 -7.76 -7.34
N THR A 139 -3.12 -8.19 -6.87
CA THR A 139 -3.92 -9.25 -7.52
C THR A 139 -5.25 -8.74 -8.08
N GLU A 140 -5.76 -7.63 -7.57
CA GLU A 140 -6.99 -7.00 -8.05
C GLU A 140 -6.80 -5.48 -8.16
N TYR A 141 -7.55 -4.86 -9.06
CA TYR A 141 -7.69 -3.41 -9.16
C TYR A 141 -9.14 -3.04 -8.90
N ILE A 142 -9.37 -2.24 -7.87
CA ILE A 142 -10.70 -1.75 -7.49
C ILE A 142 -10.78 -0.29 -7.90
N GLU A 143 -11.75 0.03 -8.76
CA GLU A 143 -12.05 1.39 -9.17
C GLU A 143 -12.83 2.11 -8.06
N ASP A 144 -12.37 3.31 -7.71
CA ASP A 144 -13.02 4.23 -6.76
C ASP A 144 -13.54 3.57 -5.47
N MET A 145 -12.69 2.78 -4.82
CA MET A 145 -13.08 1.90 -3.71
C MET A 145 -13.82 2.59 -2.56
N TYR A 146 -13.44 3.83 -2.24
CA TYR A 146 -13.98 4.62 -1.14
C TYR A 146 -14.82 5.81 -1.62
N GLY A 147 -15.09 5.90 -2.92
CA GLY A 147 -15.79 7.03 -3.55
C GLY A 147 -14.99 8.34 -3.56
N SER A 148 -15.57 9.36 -4.20
CA SER A 148 -15.14 10.74 -4.08
C SER A 148 -15.79 11.37 -2.85
N ASN A 149 -15.00 11.95 -1.91
CA ASN A 149 -15.44 12.68 -0.71
C ASN A 149 -15.48 11.90 0.63
N THR A 150 -14.42 11.15 0.97
CA THR A 150 -14.28 10.54 2.31
C THR A 150 -14.04 11.56 3.44
N GLY A 151 -14.05 12.87 3.15
CA GLY A 151 -13.65 13.95 4.07
C GLY A 151 -12.15 14.04 4.35
N SER A 152 -11.33 13.15 3.79
CA SER A 152 -9.88 13.15 3.99
C SER A 152 -9.17 14.07 2.99
N PRO A 153 -8.30 14.99 3.43
CA PRO A 153 -7.44 15.79 2.54
C PRO A 153 -6.53 14.93 1.65
N VAL A 154 -6.28 13.68 2.04
CA VAL A 154 -5.43 12.73 1.28
C VAL A 154 -6.11 12.27 0.00
N HIS A 155 -7.44 12.05 0.03
CA HIS A 155 -8.19 11.48 -1.09
C HIS A 155 -8.73 12.53 -2.08
N GLY A 156 -9.10 13.73 -1.61
CA GLY A 156 -9.49 14.85 -2.49
C GLY A 156 -10.55 14.50 -3.54
N ALA A 157 -10.46 15.13 -4.72
CA ALA A 157 -11.38 14.91 -5.86
C ALA A 157 -10.92 13.83 -6.86
N VAL A 158 -9.85 13.09 -6.53
CA VAL A 158 -9.31 12.04 -7.40
C VAL A 158 -9.96 10.71 -7.01
N PRO A 159 -10.45 9.89 -7.97
CA PRO A 159 -11.00 8.58 -7.67
C PRO A 159 -10.07 7.74 -6.79
N THR A 160 -10.65 7.03 -5.84
CA THR A 160 -9.93 6.27 -4.80
C THR A 160 -9.57 4.87 -5.28
N ASP A 161 -8.96 4.76 -6.46
CA ASP A 161 -8.59 3.46 -7.00
C ASP A 161 -7.56 2.77 -6.11
N ARG A 162 -7.68 1.45 -5.98
CA ARG A 162 -6.85 0.64 -5.10
C ARG A 162 -6.37 -0.61 -5.80
N PHE A 163 -5.10 -0.96 -5.56
CA PHE A 163 -4.67 -2.34 -5.68
C PHE A 163 -5.06 -3.11 -4.43
N VAL A 164 -5.53 -4.34 -4.59
CA VAL A 164 -5.56 -5.33 -3.51
C VAL A 164 -4.23 -6.07 -3.49
N ALA A 165 -3.43 -5.78 -2.47
CA ALA A 165 -2.23 -6.53 -2.15
C ALA A 165 -2.62 -7.84 -1.49
N ARG A 166 -1.98 -8.93 -1.93
CA ARG A 166 -2.08 -10.28 -1.38
C ARG A 166 -0.70 -10.70 -0.90
N TRP A 167 -0.61 -11.07 0.38
CA TRP A 167 0.63 -11.54 0.99
C TRP A 167 0.46 -12.97 1.50
N GLU A 168 1.15 -13.89 0.84
CA GLU A 168 1.27 -15.29 1.27
C GLU A 168 2.19 -15.37 2.48
N LEU A 169 1.65 -15.70 3.65
CA LEU A 169 2.35 -15.56 4.93
C LEU A 169 3.28 -16.73 5.23
N GLN A 170 2.97 -17.94 4.76
CA GLN A 170 3.77 -19.15 5.01
C GLN A 170 4.99 -19.26 4.11
N ARG A 171 5.04 -18.54 2.98
CA ARG A 171 6.26 -18.46 2.21
C ARG A 171 7.29 -17.73 3.04
N GLU A 172 8.42 -18.39 3.28
CA GLU A 172 9.59 -17.72 3.83
C GLU A 172 9.84 -16.50 2.96
N VAL A 173 9.86 -15.31 3.57
CA VAL A 173 10.18 -14.09 2.85
C VAL A 173 11.66 -14.23 2.52
N GLN A 174 11.98 -14.85 1.38
CA GLN A 174 13.23 -14.56 0.71
C GLN A 174 13.19 -13.04 0.53
N GLY A 175 14.04 -12.34 1.28
CA GLY A 175 14.17 -10.90 1.10
C GLY A 175 14.27 -10.63 -0.40
N PRO A 176 13.62 -9.57 -0.90
CA PRO A 176 13.66 -9.26 -2.32
C PRO A 176 15.11 -9.38 -2.82
N PRO A 177 15.40 -10.12 -3.91
CA PRO A 177 16.73 -10.13 -4.48
C PRO A 177 17.29 -8.71 -4.56
N ALA A 178 18.55 -8.54 -4.17
CA ALA A 178 19.18 -7.23 -4.16
C ALA A 178 19.04 -6.58 -5.55
N GLY A 179 18.54 -5.33 -5.59
CA GLY A 179 18.36 -4.58 -6.84
C GLY A 179 17.02 -4.79 -7.56
N LEU A 180 16.03 -5.49 -6.99
CA LEU A 180 14.67 -5.58 -7.57
C LEU A 180 13.99 -4.22 -7.78
N ASP A 181 14.41 -3.21 -7.03
CA ASP A 181 13.92 -1.84 -7.07
C ASP A 181 14.69 -0.95 -8.06
N LEU A 182 15.74 -1.46 -8.69
CA LEU A 182 16.50 -0.80 -9.75
C LEU A 182 16.11 -1.38 -11.12
N PRO A 183 16.31 -0.64 -12.22
CA PRO A 183 16.15 -1.20 -13.56
C PRO A 183 17.09 -2.40 -13.75
N GLY A 184 16.57 -3.53 -14.24
CA GLY A 184 17.36 -4.69 -14.62
C GLY A 184 17.03 -5.13 -16.05
N GLY A 185 18.05 -5.57 -16.79
CA GLY A 185 18.01 -6.09 -18.18
C GLY A 185 16.66 -6.02 -18.89
N ASP A 186 15.89 -7.11 -18.84
CA ASP A 186 14.64 -7.33 -19.59
C ASP A 186 13.50 -6.35 -19.23
N ASP A 187 13.48 -5.78 -18.02
CA ASP A 187 12.41 -4.86 -17.61
C ASP A 187 12.48 -3.54 -18.38
N ALA A 188 13.69 -3.01 -18.57
CA ALA A 188 13.90 -1.75 -19.29
C ALA A 188 13.49 -1.86 -20.76
N ALA A 189 13.63 -3.05 -21.35
CA ALA A 189 13.23 -3.35 -22.72
C ALA A 189 11.71 -3.59 -22.87
N ALA A 190 11.00 -3.93 -21.80
CA ALA A 190 9.56 -4.16 -21.85
C ALA A 190 8.81 -2.89 -22.28
N PRO A 191 7.72 -2.99 -23.06
CA PRO A 191 6.97 -1.83 -23.55
C PRO A 191 6.35 -1.06 -22.39
N LEU A 192 6.48 0.27 -22.45
CA LEU A 192 5.83 1.21 -21.54
C LEU A 192 4.42 1.52 -22.05
N LEU A 193 3.40 1.19 -21.27
CA LEU A 193 2.00 1.35 -21.69
C LEU A 193 1.45 2.76 -21.46
N ASN A 194 2.10 3.58 -20.64
CA ASN A 194 1.65 4.94 -20.35
C ASN A 194 2.77 5.98 -20.46
N PRO A 195 3.40 6.14 -21.64
CA PRO A 195 4.40 7.19 -21.84
C PRO A 195 3.76 8.57 -21.71
N LEU A 196 4.58 9.57 -21.40
CA LEU A 196 4.13 10.96 -21.34
C LEU A 196 4.07 11.58 -22.74
N ASP A 197 3.10 12.48 -22.94
CA ASP A 197 3.11 13.44 -24.05
C ASP A 197 4.07 14.61 -23.77
N ASP A 198 4.18 15.54 -24.72
CA ASP A 198 5.04 16.74 -24.63
C ASP A 198 4.64 17.68 -23.47
N HIS A 199 3.45 17.49 -22.89
CA HIS A 199 2.93 18.24 -21.75
C HIS A 199 3.05 17.48 -20.42
N GLY A 200 3.74 16.32 -20.42
CA GLY A 200 3.93 15.51 -19.22
C GLY A 200 2.68 14.72 -18.79
N ARG A 201 1.68 14.57 -19.66
CA ARG A 201 0.44 13.83 -19.38
C ARG A 201 0.59 12.37 -19.83
N PRO A 202 0.19 11.40 -19.00
CA PRO A 202 0.32 9.99 -19.36
C PRO A 202 -0.72 9.57 -20.41
N LEU A 203 -0.23 8.99 -21.49
CA LEU A 203 -1.03 8.34 -22.53
C LEU A 203 -1.39 6.90 -22.13
N VAL A 204 -2.12 6.19 -22.98
CA VAL A 204 -2.37 4.74 -22.83
C VAL A 204 -2.13 4.04 -24.16
N ARG A 205 -1.33 2.98 -24.12
CA ARG A 205 -1.00 2.12 -25.26
C ARG A 205 -1.41 0.67 -24.94
N PRO A 206 -1.85 -0.11 -25.94
CA PRO A 206 -2.15 -1.52 -25.76
C PRO A 206 -0.87 -2.33 -25.51
N ALA A 207 -1.00 -3.46 -24.80
CA ALA A 207 0.11 -4.37 -24.55
C ALA A 207 0.55 -5.18 -25.77
N ASN A 208 -0.29 -5.28 -26.81
CA ASN A 208 0.01 -5.99 -28.07
C ASN A 208 0.59 -7.40 -27.90
N GLY A 209 0.09 -8.15 -26.91
CA GLY A 209 0.53 -9.52 -26.63
C GLY A 209 1.87 -9.66 -25.90
N ALA A 210 2.51 -8.55 -25.50
CA ALA A 210 3.76 -8.58 -24.75
C ALA A 210 3.58 -9.27 -23.39
N THR A 211 4.40 -10.28 -23.10
CA THR A 211 4.33 -11.09 -21.88
C THR A 211 4.71 -10.35 -20.61
N THR A 212 5.51 -9.29 -20.76
CA THR A 212 5.90 -8.35 -19.69
C THR A 212 5.74 -6.93 -20.21
N VAL A 213 5.22 -6.04 -19.37
CA VAL A 213 4.97 -4.63 -19.68
C VAL A 213 5.29 -3.73 -18.48
N ARG A 214 5.47 -2.44 -18.74
CA ARG A 214 5.68 -1.42 -17.71
C ARG A 214 4.54 -0.42 -17.63
N VAL A 215 4.21 0.01 -16.42
CA VAL A 215 3.26 1.10 -16.15
C VAL A 215 3.87 2.07 -15.15
N GLN A 216 4.18 3.29 -15.60
CA GLN A 216 4.72 4.36 -14.78
C GLN A 216 3.69 4.93 -13.80
N VAL A 217 4.20 5.50 -12.72
CA VAL A 217 3.44 6.29 -11.74
C VAL A 217 4.17 7.60 -11.46
N PRO A 218 3.49 8.64 -10.96
CA PRO A 218 4.16 9.89 -10.66
C PRO A 218 5.17 9.72 -9.52
N LEU A 219 6.22 10.56 -9.53
CA LEU A 219 7.21 10.59 -8.44
C LEU A 219 6.56 10.96 -7.11
N ASP A 220 5.71 11.99 -7.14
CA ASP A 220 4.91 12.42 -6.01
C ASP A 220 3.52 12.87 -6.47
N SER A 221 2.51 12.08 -6.11
CA SER A 221 1.11 12.40 -6.37
C SER A 221 0.63 13.72 -5.73
N SER A 222 1.29 14.19 -4.67
CA SER A 222 0.97 15.46 -4.02
C SER A 222 1.43 16.66 -4.85
N VAL A 223 2.57 16.53 -5.54
CA VAL A 223 3.13 17.57 -6.43
C VAL A 223 2.29 17.72 -7.69
N LEU A 224 1.69 16.63 -8.20
CA LEU A 224 0.80 16.71 -9.36
C LEU A 224 -0.35 17.70 -9.18
N ARG A 225 -0.87 17.85 -7.96
CA ARG A 225 -1.96 18.79 -7.65
C ARG A 225 -1.55 20.24 -7.86
N LEU A 226 -0.27 20.56 -7.77
CA LEU A 226 0.28 21.89 -7.98
C LEU A 226 0.53 22.21 -9.46
N GLN A 227 0.58 21.19 -10.32
CA GLN A 227 0.92 21.32 -11.75
C GLN A 227 -0.31 21.43 -12.66
N GLY A 228 -1.51 21.25 -12.12
CA GLY A 228 -2.77 21.36 -12.85
C GLY A 228 -3.87 20.55 -12.19
N ALA A 229 -5.10 21.08 -12.17
CA ALA A 229 -6.22 20.46 -11.48
C ALA A 229 -6.62 19.08 -12.05
N ASP A 230 -6.36 18.84 -13.33
CA ASP A 230 -6.76 17.64 -14.07
C ASP A 230 -5.64 16.59 -14.21
N LEU A 231 -4.38 16.95 -13.97
CA LEU A 231 -3.23 16.05 -14.12
C LEU A 231 -3.29 14.84 -13.16
N PRO A 232 -3.67 14.96 -11.88
CA PRO A 232 -3.87 13.81 -11.00
C PRO A 232 -4.92 12.83 -11.53
N ILE A 233 -5.99 13.34 -12.14
CA ILE A 233 -7.06 12.52 -12.74
C ILE A 233 -6.54 11.82 -14.00
N ALA A 234 -5.77 12.52 -14.84
CA ALA A 234 -5.15 11.93 -16.03
C ALA A 234 -4.24 10.73 -15.65
N TRP A 235 -3.40 10.88 -14.63
CA TRP A 235 -2.59 9.79 -14.09
C TRP A 235 -3.41 8.63 -13.58
N ARG A 236 -4.46 8.90 -12.78
CA ARG A 236 -5.37 7.88 -12.26
C ARG A 236 -5.99 7.06 -13.39
N LEU A 237 -6.58 7.73 -14.39
CA LEU A 237 -7.25 7.08 -15.50
C LEU A 237 -6.26 6.34 -16.43
N ALA A 238 -5.05 6.87 -16.63
CA ALA A 238 -4.03 6.19 -17.43
C ALA A 238 -3.58 4.87 -16.78
N VAL A 239 -3.29 4.88 -15.47
CA VAL A 239 -2.92 3.66 -14.73
C VAL A 239 -4.07 2.66 -14.70
N ARG A 240 -5.30 3.11 -14.43
CA ARG A 240 -6.51 2.27 -14.47
C ARG A 240 -6.64 1.55 -15.81
N ARG A 241 -6.65 2.31 -16.92
CA ARG A 241 -6.82 1.76 -18.28
C ARG A 241 -5.68 0.86 -18.71
N ALA A 242 -4.45 1.11 -18.25
CA ALA A 242 -3.31 0.24 -18.55
C ALA A 242 -3.35 -1.07 -17.75
N VAL A 243 -3.73 -1.03 -16.48
CA VAL A 243 -3.57 -2.17 -15.55
C VAL A 243 -4.78 -3.08 -15.48
N THR A 244 -6.00 -2.54 -15.39
CA THR A 244 -7.23 -3.35 -15.24
C THR A 244 -7.35 -4.47 -16.28
N PRO A 245 -7.20 -4.23 -17.61
CA PRO A 245 -7.30 -5.30 -18.60
C PRO A 245 -6.16 -6.33 -18.50
N LEU A 246 -4.98 -5.93 -18.02
CA LEU A 246 -3.86 -6.85 -17.81
C LEU A 246 -4.14 -7.82 -16.68
N LEU A 247 -4.63 -7.34 -15.53
CA LEU A 247 -4.99 -8.22 -14.41
C LEU A 247 -6.08 -9.22 -14.83
N ALA A 248 -7.09 -8.76 -15.57
CA ALA A 248 -8.13 -9.63 -16.12
C ALA A 248 -7.58 -10.68 -17.12
N ALA A 249 -6.48 -10.38 -17.81
CA ALA A 249 -5.80 -11.28 -18.74
C ALA A 249 -4.76 -12.20 -18.07
N GLY A 250 -4.70 -12.22 -16.73
CA GLY A 250 -3.80 -13.08 -15.95
C GLY A 250 -2.41 -12.49 -15.71
N TYR A 251 -2.22 -11.19 -15.90
CA TYR A 251 -1.00 -10.52 -15.48
C TYR A 251 -1.03 -10.26 -13.98
N GLY A 252 0.13 -10.25 -13.35
CA GLY A 252 0.31 -9.80 -11.98
C GLY A 252 1.42 -8.77 -11.89
N VAL A 253 1.32 -7.86 -10.92
CA VAL A 253 2.44 -6.96 -10.59
C VAL A 253 3.54 -7.82 -9.98
N SER A 254 4.64 -7.96 -10.71
CA SER A 254 5.78 -8.77 -10.29
C SER A 254 6.80 -7.95 -9.51
N ARG A 255 6.98 -6.67 -9.87
CA ARG A 255 7.93 -5.74 -9.25
C ARG A 255 7.44 -4.30 -9.29
N PHE A 256 8.06 -3.49 -8.43
CA PHE A 256 8.03 -2.04 -8.52
C PHE A 256 9.45 -1.48 -8.63
N VAL A 257 9.76 -0.78 -9.70
CA VAL A 257 11.05 -0.12 -9.91
C VAL A 257 10.96 1.33 -9.44
N ARG A 258 11.87 1.73 -8.56
CA ARG A 258 11.93 3.10 -8.02
C ARG A 258 12.49 4.06 -9.07
N ALA A 259 12.24 5.35 -8.85
CA ALA A 259 12.83 6.39 -9.68
C ALA A 259 14.36 6.32 -9.63
N HIS A 260 15.00 6.42 -10.80
CA HIS A 260 16.45 6.43 -10.96
C HIS A 260 16.83 7.36 -12.12
N GLU A 261 17.84 8.21 -11.94
CA GLU A 261 18.43 9.04 -13.03
C GLU A 261 17.41 9.68 -13.98
N GLY A 262 16.53 10.55 -13.44
CA GLY A 262 15.56 11.29 -14.26
C GLY A 262 14.38 10.46 -14.80
N THR A 263 14.28 9.17 -14.43
CA THR A 263 13.13 8.33 -14.80
C THR A 263 12.06 8.31 -13.71
N LEU A 264 10.79 8.21 -14.14
CA LEU A 264 9.67 7.98 -13.25
C LEU A 264 9.67 6.53 -12.74
N PRO A 265 9.20 6.29 -11.51
CA PRO A 265 9.01 4.94 -10.99
C PRO A 265 7.92 4.21 -11.79
N TYR A 266 7.99 2.87 -11.83
CA TYR A 266 7.03 2.07 -12.59
C TYR A 266 6.79 0.69 -11.98
N TYR A 267 5.60 0.15 -12.23
CA TYR A 267 5.30 -1.27 -12.03
C TYR A 267 5.76 -2.08 -13.24
N VAL A 268 6.25 -3.29 -12.97
CA VAL A 268 6.41 -4.33 -13.98
C VAL A 268 5.26 -5.32 -13.80
N LEU A 269 4.52 -5.56 -14.88
CA LEU A 269 3.44 -6.54 -14.93
C LEU A 269 3.83 -7.66 -15.88
N SER A 270 3.73 -8.90 -15.41
CA SER A 270 4.05 -10.09 -16.20
C SER A 270 2.90 -11.07 -16.14
N ARG A 271 2.65 -11.75 -17.27
CA ARG A 271 1.66 -12.83 -17.33
C ARG A 271 2.09 -13.92 -16.35
N GLN A 272 1.21 -14.26 -15.41
CA GLN A 272 1.48 -15.35 -14.49
C GLN A 272 1.35 -16.68 -15.27
N PRO A 273 2.23 -17.66 -14.99
CA PRO A 273 2.17 -18.98 -15.60
C PRO A 273 0.89 -19.74 -15.22
#